data_AF-A0A955NIS4-F1
#
_entry.id   AF-A0A955NIS4-F1
#
_cell.length_a   1.000
_cell.length_b   1.000
_cell.length_c   1.000
_cell.angle_alpha   90.00
_cell.angle_beta   90.00
_cell.angle_gamma   90.00
#
_symmetry.space_group_name_H-M   'P 1'
#
loop_
_entity.id
_entity.type
_entity.pdbx_description
1 polymer ?
#
loop_
_entity_poly.entity_id
_entity_poly.type
_entity_poly.pdbx_seq_one_letter_code
_entity_poly.pdbx_strand_id
1 'polypeptide(L)'
;SDWEGWVQERGLYFPGEYDKGYDEIVAFTDPNEQPLRSGILSAKVGKGTYVYTSLVFYRELKALVPGAYRLFANLISYGHGG
;
A
#
# COMPACT_ATOMS: atom_id res chain seq x y z
N SER A 1 11.18 8.91 7.67
CA SER A 1 10.95 7.58 7.05
C SER A 1 9.82 7.69 6.02
N ASP A 2 9.50 6.66 5.22
CA ASP A 2 8.39 6.75 4.23
C ASP A 2 7.00 6.94 4.88
N TRP A 3 6.89 6.66 6.18
CA TRP A 3 5.65 6.74 6.96
C TRP A 3 5.54 8.04 7.78
N GLU A 4 6.55 8.89 7.72
CA GLU A 4 6.62 10.13 8.49
C GLU A 4 5.82 11.25 7.82
N GLY A 5 5.10 12.03 8.62
CA GLY A 5 4.32 13.17 8.14
C GLY A 5 2.99 12.82 7.47
N TRP A 6 2.56 11.56 7.51
CA TRP A 6 1.24 11.15 7.02
C TRP A 6 0.13 11.85 7.80
N VAL A 7 -0.94 12.25 7.10
CA VAL A 7 -2.02 13.05 7.66
C VAL A 7 -3.33 12.26 7.75
N GLN A 8 -3.99 12.32 8.91
CA GLN A 8 -5.24 11.58 9.16
C GLN A 8 -5.04 10.05 9.09
N GLU A 9 -6.06 9.29 8.67
CA GLU A 9 -5.97 7.84 8.55
C GLU A 9 -5.06 7.40 7.39
N ARG A 10 -4.12 6.50 7.68
CA ARG A 10 -3.15 5.98 6.68
C ARG A 10 -3.80 5.12 5.62
N GLY A 11 -4.85 4.39 5.98
CA GLY A 11 -5.55 3.51 5.05
C GLY A 11 -7.04 3.41 5.35
N LEU A 12 -7.80 3.03 4.33
CA LEU A 12 -9.23 2.78 4.39
C LEU A 12 -9.56 1.56 3.53
N TYR A 13 -10.69 0.91 3.83
CA TYR A 13 -11.24 -0.20 3.04
C TYR A 13 -10.34 -1.45 2.97
N PHE A 14 -9.60 -1.76 4.04
CA PHE A 14 -8.77 -2.96 4.13
C PHE A 14 -9.58 -4.23 3.83
N PRO A 15 -9.21 -5.01 2.79
CA PRO A 15 -9.85 -6.29 2.52
C PRO A 15 -9.69 -7.26 3.69
N GLY A 16 -10.81 -7.77 4.20
CA GLY A 16 -10.81 -8.84 5.21
C GLY A 16 -10.40 -10.20 4.64
N GLU A 17 -10.71 -10.43 3.36
CA GLU A 17 -10.39 -11.66 2.63
C GLU A 17 -9.96 -11.32 1.19
N TYR A 18 -9.07 -12.14 0.66
CA TYR A 18 -8.55 -12.07 -0.71
C TYR A 18 -8.06 -13.46 -1.13
N ASP A 19 -7.96 -13.67 -2.44
CA ASP A 19 -7.50 -14.95 -2.99
C ASP A 19 -6.05 -15.25 -2.60
N LYS A 20 -5.68 -16.54 -2.51
CA LYS A 20 -4.33 -17.00 -2.15
C LYS A 20 -3.25 -16.56 -3.14
N GLY A 21 -3.62 -16.18 -4.37
CA GLY A 21 -2.70 -15.64 -5.37
C GLY A 21 -2.21 -14.22 -5.11
N TYR A 22 -2.66 -13.57 -4.03
CA TYR A 22 -2.16 -12.26 -3.61
C TYR A 22 -1.04 -12.38 -2.58
N ASP A 23 0.05 -11.67 -2.85
CA ASP A 23 1.11 -11.39 -1.91
C ASP A 23 0.78 -10.14 -1.10
N GLU A 24 0.99 -10.22 0.22
CA GLU A 24 0.83 -9.09 1.13
C GLU A 24 2.17 -8.36 1.29
N ILE A 25 2.23 -7.14 0.78
CA ILE A 25 3.47 -6.34 0.72
C ILE A 25 3.60 -5.40 1.92
N VAL A 26 2.47 -4.87 2.40
CA VAL A 26 2.44 -3.94 3.55
C VAL A 26 1.27 -4.29 4.47
N ALA A 27 1.59 -4.34 5.76
CA ALA A 27 0.65 -4.34 6.87
C ALA A 27 1.01 -3.22 7.85
N PHE A 28 0.03 -2.72 8.61
CA PHE A 28 0.24 -1.73 9.66
C PHE A 28 0.04 -2.38 11.01
N THR A 29 0.88 -2.07 11.99
CA THR A 29 0.73 -2.58 13.35
C THR A 29 0.86 -1.43 14.32
N ASP A 30 -0.23 -1.11 14.99
CA ASP A 30 -0.20 -0.20 16.12
C ASP A 30 0.29 -0.94 17.37
N PRO A 31 0.95 -0.25 18.33
CA PRO A 31 1.47 -0.90 19.52
C PRO A 31 0.38 -1.65 20.29
N ASN A 32 0.63 -2.94 20.56
CA ASN A 32 -0.29 -3.86 21.25
C ASN A 32 -1.55 -4.27 20.47
N GLU A 33 -1.66 -3.90 19.19
CA GLU A 33 -2.73 -4.38 18.31
C GLU A 33 -2.24 -5.48 17.37
N GLN A 34 -3.18 -6.27 16.87
CA GLN A 34 -2.88 -7.22 15.81
C GLN A 34 -2.56 -6.46 14.51
N PRO A 35 -1.66 -6.97 13.66
CA PRO A 35 -1.38 -6.33 12.38
C PRO A 35 -2.65 -6.16 11.54
N LEU A 36 -2.93 -4.92 11.16
CA LEU A 36 -3.89 -4.56 10.13
C LEU A 36 -3.30 -4.91 8.78
N ARG A 37 -3.69 -6.09 8.31
CA ARG A 37 -3.26 -6.67 7.04
C ARG A 37 -3.84 -5.95 5.84
N SER A 38 -3.36 -6.30 4.65
CA SER A 38 -3.90 -5.85 3.36
C SER A 38 -3.70 -4.35 3.08
N GLY A 39 -2.63 -3.74 3.61
CA GLY A 39 -2.27 -2.36 3.29
C GLY A 39 -1.87 -2.19 1.82
N ILE A 40 -1.08 -3.13 1.31
CA ILE A 40 -0.78 -3.28 -0.12
C ILE A 40 -0.79 -4.77 -0.44
N LEU A 41 -1.58 -5.15 -1.45
CA LEU A 41 -1.64 -6.49 -2.00
C LEU A 41 -1.16 -6.47 -3.45
N SER A 42 -0.45 -7.49 -3.89
CA SER A 42 -0.06 -7.65 -5.30
C SER A 42 -0.34 -9.06 -5.79
N ALA A 43 -0.77 -9.21 -7.04
CA ALA A 43 -0.96 -10.50 -7.68
C ALA A 43 -0.46 -10.47 -9.12
N LYS A 44 0.06 -11.60 -9.61
CA LYS A 44 0.34 -11.78 -11.04
C LYS A 44 -0.95 -12.06 -11.78
N VAL A 45 -1.28 -11.24 -12.77
CA VAL A 45 -2.51 -11.35 -13.56
C VAL A 45 -2.15 -11.30 -15.04
N GLY A 46 -2.26 -12.45 -15.72
CA GLY A 46 -1.84 -12.59 -17.11
C GLY A 46 -0.36 -12.24 -17.30
N LYS A 47 -0.07 -11.25 -18.14
CA LYS A 47 1.30 -10.77 -18.40
C LYS A 47 1.74 -9.63 -17.49
N GLY A 48 0.89 -9.20 -16.57
CA GLY A 48 1.12 -8.03 -15.73
C GLY A 48 1.01 -8.33 -14.25
N THR A 49 1.06 -7.25 -13.47
CA THR A 49 0.85 -7.28 -12.03
C THR A 49 -0.32 -6.37 -11.69
N TYR A 50 -1.25 -6.90 -10.90
CA TYR A 50 -2.28 -6.12 -10.27
C TYR A 50 -1.82 -5.73 -8.86
N VAL A 51 -1.99 -4.47 -8.51
CA VAL A 51 -1.71 -3.95 -7.16
C VAL A 51 -2.98 -3.34 -6.62
N TYR A 52 -3.40 -3.80 -5.44
CA TYR A 52 -4.43 -3.16 -4.64
C TYR A 52 -3.77 -2.46 -3.45
N THR A 53 -4.23 -1.26 -3.11
CA THR A 53 -3.73 -0.54 -1.94
C THR A 53 -4.87 0.07 -1.15
N SER A 54 -4.84 -0.17 0.16
CA SER A 54 -5.74 0.46 1.13
C SER A 54 -5.26 1.86 1.52
N LEU A 55 -4.07 2.28 1.07
CA LEU A 55 -3.47 3.55 1.45
C LEU A 55 -4.22 4.75 0.86
N VAL A 56 -4.42 5.78 1.68
CA VAL A 56 -5.19 6.98 1.31
C VAL A 56 -4.33 7.99 0.53
N PHE A 57 -3.70 7.56 -0.57
CA PHE A 57 -2.73 8.36 -1.33
C PHE A 57 -3.23 9.76 -1.69
N TYR A 58 -4.51 9.93 -2.02
CA TYR A 58 -5.02 11.25 -2.43
C TYR A 58 -4.89 12.32 -1.35
N ARG A 59 -4.87 11.95 -0.06
CA ARG A 59 -4.66 12.90 1.05
C ARG A 59 -3.18 13.21 1.19
N GLU A 60 -2.37 12.15 1.22
CA GLU A 60 -0.93 12.27 1.47
C GLU A 60 -0.20 12.98 0.34
N LEU A 61 -0.59 12.70 -0.91
CA LEU A 61 -0.04 13.39 -2.07
C LEU A 61 -0.43 14.88 -2.05
N LYS A 62 -1.68 15.21 -1.71
CA LYS A 62 -2.11 16.62 -1.55
C LYS A 62 -1.39 17.33 -0.41
N ALA A 63 -1.07 16.62 0.67
CA ALA A 63 -0.32 17.12 1.81
C ALA A 63 1.20 17.17 1.57
N LEU A 64 1.67 16.84 0.36
CA LEU A 64 3.08 16.88 -0.04
C LEU A 64 3.98 15.95 0.80
N VAL A 65 3.43 14.84 1.30
CA VAL A 65 4.18 13.87 2.12
C VAL A 65 5.22 13.14 1.27
N PRO A 66 6.54 13.35 1.47
CA PRO A 66 7.55 12.83 0.54
C PRO A 66 7.56 11.31 0.44
N GLY A 67 7.29 10.62 1.55
CA GLY A 67 7.21 9.15 1.59
C GLY A 67 6.06 8.60 0.75
N ALA A 68 4.91 9.28 0.71
CA ALA A 68 3.78 8.88 -0.11
C ALA A 68 4.08 8.99 -1.60
N TYR A 69 4.78 10.05 -2.03
CA TYR A 69 5.23 10.19 -3.42
C TYR A 69 6.22 9.09 -3.83
N ARG A 70 7.20 8.78 -2.96
CA ARG A 70 8.17 7.71 -3.21
C ARG A 70 7.48 6.36 -3.34
N LEU A 71 6.59 6.04 -2.41
CA LEU A 71 5.84 4.79 -2.42
C LEU A 71 4.97 4.67 -3.68
N PHE A 72 4.25 5.74 -4.04
CA PHE A 72 3.42 5.76 -5.24
C PHE A 72 4.25 5.57 -6.52
N ALA A 73 5.40 6.24 -6.64
CA ALA A 73 6.31 6.05 -7.77
C ALA A 73 6.84 4.61 -7.85
N ASN A 74 7.17 4.00 -6.71
CA ASN A 74 7.58 2.60 -6.64
C ASN A 74 6.48 1.65 -7.11
N LEU A 75 5.22 1.89 -6.72
CA LEU A 75 4.08 1.07 -7.14
C LEU A 75 3.82 1.17 -8.65
N ILE A 76 3.91 2.36 -9.24
CA ILE A 76 3.77 2.54 -10.70
C ILE A 76 4.90 1.84 -11.44
N SER A 77 6.12 1.95 -10.92
CA SER A 77 7.31 1.32 -11.53
C SER A 77 7.38 -0.19 -11.28
N TYR A 78 6.50 -0.73 -10.42
CA TYR A 78 6.53 -2.12 -10.02
C TYR A 78 6.34 -3.04 -11.24
N GLY A 79 7.20 -4.07 -11.33
CA GLY A 79 7.20 -5.00 -12.46
C GLY A 79 7.84 -4.48 -13.76
N HIS A 80 8.29 -3.22 -13.82
CA HIS A 80 9.03 -2.67 -14.97
C HIS A 80 10.55 -2.80 -14.84
N GLY A 81 11.05 -3.27 -13.68
CA GLY A 81 12.46 -3.59 -13.47
C GLY A 81 12.76 -5.03 -13.89
N GLY A 82 13.17 -5.18 -15.16
CA GLY A 82 13.95 -6.32 -15.65
C GLY A 82 15.39 -5.90 -15.90
#